data_AF-A0A3L8PQV6-F1
#
_entry.id   AF-A0A3L8PQV6-F1
#
_cell.length_a   1.000
_cell.length_b   1.000
_cell.length_c   1.000
_cell.angle_alpha   90.00
_cell.angle_beta   90.00
_cell.angle_gamma   90.00
#
_symmetry.space_group_name_H-M   'P 1'
#
loop_
_entity.id
_entity.type
_entity.pdbx_description
1 polymer ?
#
loop_
_entity_poly.entity_id
_entity_poly.type
_entity_poly.pdbx_seq_one_letter_code
_entity_poly.pdbx_strand_id
1 'polypeptide(L)' 'MSNQQFYNYTQLANLLRMDKRTLINRVCRQKKFLANGLNIEDERVKVLAPPSIKLGREVLFRYTAVEQWLNQFEMK' A
#
# COMPACT_ATOMS: atom_id res chain seq x y z
N MET A 1 10.38 -15.14 16.89
CA MET A 1 9.71 -13.84 17.12
C MET A 1 9.57 -13.16 15.79
N SER A 2 8.36 -13.03 15.23
CA SER A 2 8.19 -12.25 14.00
C SER A 2 8.23 -10.76 14.38
N ASN A 3 9.36 -10.10 14.17
CA ASN A 3 9.38 -8.64 14.14
C ASN A 3 8.41 -8.24 13.02
N GLN A 4 7.25 -7.70 13.38
CA GLN A 4 6.33 -7.15 12.40
C GLN A 4 7.02 -5.92 11.80
N GLN A 5 7.67 -6.13 10.66
CA GLN A 5 8.39 -5.07 9.96
C GLN A 5 7.40 -4.27 9.13
N PHE A 6 7.47 -2.95 9.29
CA PHE A 6 6.59 -2.02 8.60
C PHE A 6 7.41 -0.96 7.88
N TYR A 7 6.85 -0.48 6.76
CA TYR A 7 7.32 0.72 6.08
C TYR A 7 6.41 1.90 6.39
N ASN A 8 6.97 3.06 6.66
CA ASN A 8 6.21 4.31 6.57
C ASN A 8 6.15 4.80 5.11
N TYR A 9 5.39 5.87 4.85
CA TYR A 9 5.27 6.44 3.51
C TYR A 9 6.61 6.78 2.85
N THR A 10 7.58 7.31 3.62
CA THR A 10 8.88 7.70 3.07
C THR A 10 9.68 6.45 2.65
N GLN A 11 9.72 5.43 3.50
CA GLN A 11 10.41 4.18 3.21
C GLN A 11 9.81 3.45 2.02
N LEU A 12 8.47 3.36 1.96
CA LEU A 12 7.79 2.71 0.84
C LEU A 12 7.96 3.50 -0.47
N ALA A 13 7.89 4.83 -0.43
CA ALA A 13 8.12 5.66 -1.61
C ALA A 13 9.54 5.45 -2.19
N ASN A 14 10.54 5.37 -1.31
CA ASN A 14 11.93 5.06 -1.70
C ASN A 14 12.05 3.66 -2.32
N LEU A 15 11.42 2.64 -1.71
CA LEU A 15 11.40 1.27 -2.24
C LEU A 15 10.81 1.21 -3.66
N LEU A 16 9.68 1.88 -3.85
CA LEU A 16 8.96 1.93 -5.12
C LEU A 16 9.56 2.91 -6.15
N ARG A 17 10.68 3.58 -5.80
CA ARG A 17 11.31 4.63 -6.62
C ARG A 17 10.31 5.66 -7.14
N MET A 18 9.39 6.08 -6.28
CA MET A 18 8.38 7.09 -6.62
C MET A 18 8.33 8.21 -5.61
N ASP A 19 7.73 9.32 -6.02
CA ASP A 19 7.50 10.45 -5.14
C ASP A 19 6.51 10.11 -4.01
N LYS A 20 6.81 10.57 -2.78
CA LYS A 20 5.99 10.33 -1.59
C LYS A 20 4.59 10.91 -1.72
N ARG A 21 4.42 12.08 -2.33
CA ARG A 21 3.10 12.70 -2.55
C ARG A 21 2.29 11.88 -3.54
N THR A 22 2.93 11.30 -4.55
CA THR A 22 2.30 10.36 -5.48
C THR A 22 1.79 9.11 -4.75
N LEU A 23 2.60 8.50 -3.89
CA LEU A 23 2.17 7.35 -3.07
C LEU A 23 0.96 7.68 -2.19
N ILE A 24 1.01 8.81 -1.46
CA ILE A 24 -0.12 9.27 -0.63
C ILE A 24 -1.39 9.43 -1.45
N ASN A 25 -1.29 10.07 -2.63
CA ASN A 25 -2.43 10.25 -3.52
C ASN A 25 -3.04 8.91 -3.97
N ARG A 26 -2.20 7.92 -4.28
CA ARG A 26 -2.66 6.58 -4.65
C ARG A 26 -3.38 5.88 -3.50
N VAL A 27 -2.83 5.94 -2.28
CA VAL A 27 -3.50 5.40 -1.07
C VAL A 27 -4.84 6.09 -0.82
N CYS A 28 -4.90 7.42 -0.95
CA CYS A 28 -6.15 8.16 -0.80
C CYS A 28 -7.19 7.74 -1.85
N ARG A 29 -6.78 7.54 -3.11
CA ARG A 29 -7.68 7.02 -4.17
C ARG A 29 -8.16 5.60 -3.86
N GLN A 30 -7.27 4.72 -3.40
CA GLN A 30 -7.62 3.36 -3.02
C GLN A 30 -8.69 3.37 -1.92
N LYS A 31 -8.50 4.17 -0.88
CA LYS A 31 -9.46 4.32 0.22
C LYS A 31 -10.81 4.86 -0.27
N LYS A 32 -10.81 5.82 -1.21
CA LYS A 32 -12.05 6.31 -1.82
C LYS A 32 -12.80 5.22 -2.59
N PHE A 33 -12.09 4.38 -3.34
CA PHE A 33 -12.72 3.27 -4.05
C PHE A 33 -13.30 2.22 -3.11
N LEU A 34 -12.56 1.85 -2.06
CA LEU A 34 -13.08 0.95 -1.01
C LEU A 34 -14.31 1.56 -0.32
N ALA A 35 -14.29 2.86 -0.02
CA ALA A 35 -15.42 3.56 0.58
C ALA A 35 -16.65 3.63 -0.35
N ASN A 36 -16.42 3.61 -1.68
CA ASN A 36 -17.48 3.54 -2.68
C ASN A 36 -17.97 2.10 -2.93
N GLY A 37 -17.53 1.11 -2.13
CA GLY A 37 -17.99 -0.27 -2.19
C GLY A 37 -17.23 -1.17 -3.16
N LEU A 38 -16.11 -0.70 -3.76
CA LEU A 38 -15.26 -1.60 -4.53
C LEU A 38 -14.54 -2.59 -3.59
N ASN A 39 -14.35 -3.81 -4.07
CA ASN A 39 -13.61 -4.85 -3.34
C ASN A 39 -12.09 -4.57 -3.42
N ILE A 40 -11.36 -4.91 -2.35
CA ILE A 40 -9.88 -4.90 -2.36
C ILE A 40 -9.30 -5.80 -3.45
N GLU A 41 -10.07 -6.82 -3.88
CA GLU A 41 -9.70 -7.73 -4.95
C GLU A 41 -9.86 -7.14 -6.35
N ASP A 42 -10.57 -6.01 -6.51
CA ASP A 42 -10.71 -5.31 -7.80
C ASP A 42 -9.36 -4.78 -8.26
N GLU A 43 -8.97 -5.11 -9.51
CA GLU A 43 -7.66 -4.74 -10.06
C GLU A 43 -7.43 -3.22 -9.99
N ARG A 44 -8.48 -2.40 -10.15
CA ARG A 44 -8.41 -0.93 -10.05
C ARG A 44 -8.09 -0.44 -8.64
N VAL A 45 -8.38 -1.24 -7.62
CA VAL A 45 -8.06 -0.97 -6.22
C VAL A 45 -6.68 -1.53 -5.88
N LYS A 46 -6.37 -2.74 -6.38
CA LYS A 46 -5.07 -3.41 -6.18
C LYS A 46 -3.90 -2.58 -6.69
N VAL A 47 -3.95 -2.10 -7.93
CA VAL A 47 -2.80 -1.39 -8.55
C VAL A 47 -2.44 -0.05 -7.90
N LEU A 48 -3.35 0.53 -7.10
CA LEU A 48 -3.15 1.86 -6.54
C LEU A 48 -2.05 1.86 -5.48
N ALA A 49 -2.16 1.03 -4.44
CA ALA A 49 -1.17 0.98 -3.36
C ALA A 49 -1.28 -0.33 -2.58
N PRO A 50 -0.23 -0.77 -1.87
CA PRO A 50 -0.36 -1.90 -0.96
C PRO A 50 -1.28 -1.56 0.23
N PRO A 51 -1.92 -2.56 0.86
CA PRO A 51 -2.75 -2.35 2.04
C PRO A 51 -1.97 -1.69 3.18
N SER A 52 -2.48 -0.52 3.61
CA SER A 52 -1.92 0.21 4.75
C SER A 52 -2.69 -0.10 6.04
N ILE A 53 -2.00 -0.17 7.17
CA ILE A 53 -2.59 -0.24 8.51
C ILE A 53 -2.33 1.07 9.27
N LYS A 54 -3.29 1.51 10.08
CA LYS A 54 -3.10 2.65 10.97
C LYS A 54 -2.59 2.15 12.32
N LEU A 55 -1.41 2.62 12.73
CA LEU A 55 -0.80 2.31 14.02
C LEU A 55 -0.64 3.61 14.81
N GLY A 56 -1.49 3.80 15.81
CA GLY A 56 -1.59 5.07 16.53
C GLY A 56 -1.97 6.24 15.61
N ARG A 57 -1.08 7.23 15.50
CA ARG A 57 -1.25 8.40 14.63
C ARG A 57 -0.64 8.23 13.25
N GLU A 58 0.14 7.17 13.03
CA GLU A 58 0.86 6.94 11.78
C GLU A 58 0.20 5.88 10.91
N VAL A 59 0.38 6.01 9.61
CA VAL A 59 -0.02 4.99 8.63
C VAL A 59 1.23 4.26 8.19
N LEU A 60 1.19 2.94 8.31
CA LEU A 60 2.29 2.04 8.04
C LEU A 60 1.84 0.95 7.04
N PHE A 61 2.80 0.39 6.32
CA PHE A 61 2.60 -0.67 5.34
C PHE A 61 3.31 -1.91 5.82
N ARG A 62 2.59 -3.02 5.99
CA ARG A 62 3.18 -4.27 6.47
C ARG A 62 4.11 -4.82 5.40
N TYR A 63 5.36 -5.13 5.77
CA TYR A 63 6.37 -5.67 4.84
C TYR A 63 5.83 -6.81 3.98
N THR A 64 5.25 -7.82 4.60
CA THR A 64 4.72 -9.00 3.89
C THR A 64 3.59 -8.65 2.93
N ALA A 65 2.74 -7.68 3.26
CA ALA A 65 1.68 -7.23 2.37
C ALA A 65 2.23 -6.44 1.18
N VAL A 66 3.31 -5.67 1.37
CA VAL A 66 4.01 -4.96 0.29
C VAL A 66 4.68 -5.95 -0.65
N GLU A 67 5.38 -6.96 -0.15
CA GLU A 67 6.00 -8.00 -1.00
C GLU A 67 4.95 -8.79 -1.79
N GLN A 68 3.88 -9.26 -1.13
CA GLN A 68 2.80 -9.96 -1.83
C GLN A 68 2.16 -9.09 -2.90
N TRP A 69 1.98 -7.79 -2.61
CA TRP A 69 1.47 -6.83 -3.57
C TRP A 69 2.41 -6.65 -4.76
N LEU A 70 3.72 -6.49 -4.55
CA LEU A 70 4.71 -6.40 -5.62
C LEU A 70 4.72 -7.65 -6.51
N ASN A 71 4.72 -8.83 -5.89
CA ASN A 71 4.73 -10.12 -6.59
C ASN A 71 3.50 -10.32 -7.51
N GLN A 72 2.36 -9.69 -7.19
CA GLN A 72 1.16 -9.74 -8.04
C GLN A 72 1.35 -9.01 -9.38
N PHE A 73 2.31 -8.09 -9.48
CA PHE A 73 2.54 -7.30 -10.69
C PHE A 73 3.85 -7.65 -11.41
N GLU A 74 4.83 -8.21 -10.71
CA GLU A 74 6.09 -8.66 -11.35
C GLU A 74 5.92 -9.95 -12.18
N MET A 75 4.84 -10.70 -11.99
CA MET A 75 4.53 -11.92 -12.76
C MET A 75 3.66 -11.67 -14.02
N LYS A 76 3.52 -10.42 -14.47
CA LYS A 76 2.81 -10.07 -15.71
C LYS A 76 3.80 -9.66 -16.82
#